data_AF-A0A1M7P8B9-F1
#
_entry.id   AF-A0A1M7P8B9-F1
#
_cell.length_a   1.000
_cell.length_b   1.000
_cell.length_c   1.000
_cell.angle_alpha   90.00
_cell.angle_beta   90.00
_cell.angle_gamma   90.00
#
_symmetry.space_group_name_H-M   'P 1'
#
loop_
_entity.id
_entity.type
_entity.pdbx_description
1 polymer ?
#
loop_
_entity_poly.entity_id
_entity_poly.type
_entity_poly.pdbx_seq_one_letter_code
_entity_poly.pdbx_strand_id
1 'polypeptide(L)'
;FLKIKTFFNDPAVQDNYYLYKYKFTKNLKPEYSLDDDLLFQGNTFFSLVLEEDAKAGEQVEISHYGISKTYFNYMSKLLSVSGTSSGGPFQSPPANVKGNIKNQSNFDNYPLGYFRLSEVDVKNYTIQ
;
A
#
# COMPACT_ATOMS: atom_id res chain seq x y z
N PHE A 1 10.98 2.31 -18.35
CA PHE A 1 10.27 1.77 -17.17
C PHE A 1 10.25 0.25 -17.23
N LEU A 2 10.73 -0.41 -16.19
CA LEU A 2 10.42 -1.82 -15.93
C LEU A 2 8.99 -1.90 -15.40
N LYS A 3 8.27 -2.94 -15.84
CA LYS A 3 6.88 -3.20 -15.43
C LYS A 3 6.80 -4.54 -14.73
N ILE A 4 6.38 -4.55 -13.47
CA ILE A 4 6.19 -5.79 -12.70
C ILE A 4 4.70 -5.93 -12.39
N LYS A 5 4.11 -7.04 -12.84
CA LYS A 5 2.75 -7.45 -12.46
C LYS A 5 2.83 -8.66 -11.54
N THR A 6 2.18 -8.56 -10.39
CA THR A 6 2.14 -9.65 -9.41
C THR A 6 0.70 -10.12 -9.28
N PHE A 7 0.42 -11.31 -9.81
CA PHE A 7 -0.92 -11.88 -9.86
C PHE A 7 -1.27 -12.61 -8.55
N PHE A 8 -2.52 -12.52 -8.15
CA PHE A 8 -3.08 -13.22 -6.99
C PHE A 8 -4.57 -13.52 -7.22
N ASN A 9 -5.13 -14.44 -6.43
CA ASN A 9 -6.54 -14.81 -6.50
C ASN A 9 -7.31 -14.21 -5.32
N ASP A 10 -8.42 -13.54 -5.63
CA ASP A 10 -9.32 -12.98 -4.63
C ASP A 10 -10.48 -13.95 -4.30
N PRO A 11 -10.88 -14.11 -3.02
CA PRO A 11 -12.04 -14.92 -2.63
C PRO A 11 -13.40 -14.27 -2.94
N ALA A 12 -14.32 -15.01 -3.57
CA ALA A 12 -15.56 -14.46 -4.13
C ALA A 12 -16.62 -13.90 -3.15
N VAL A 13 -16.54 -14.20 -1.85
CA VAL A 13 -17.67 -14.04 -0.91
C VAL A 13 -17.43 -12.96 0.16
N GLN A 14 -16.23 -12.38 0.24
CA GLN A 14 -15.86 -11.44 1.31
C GLN A 14 -15.30 -10.14 0.72
N ASP A 15 -15.71 -8.98 1.25
CA ASP A 15 -15.11 -7.70 0.85
C ASP A 15 -13.68 -7.61 1.41
N ASN A 16 -12.70 -7.53 0.52
CA ASN A 16 -11.27 -7.45 0.81
C ASN A 16 -10.68 -6.11 0.43
N TYR A 17 -9.64 -5.77 1.18
CA TYR A 17 -8.83 -4.59 0.92
C TYR A 17 -7.38 -5.03 0.91
N TYR A 18 -6.63 -4.52 -0.05
CA TYR A 18 -5.26 -4.93 -0.30
C TYR A 18 -4.31 -3.75 -0.17
N LEU A 19 -3.14 -4.02 0.43
CA LEU A 19 -1.98 -3.13 0.38
C LEU A 19 -0.85 -3.88 -0.30
N TYR A 20 -0.24 -3.25 -1.29
CA TYR A 20 0.96 -3.77 -1.94
C TYR A 20 2.14 -2.90 -1.58
N LYS A 21 3.28 -3.55 -1.35
CA LYS A 21 4.55 -2.91 -1.06
C LYS A 21 5.59 -3.45 -2.03
N TYR A 22 6.26 -2.56 -2.73
CA TYR A 22 7.39 -2.88 -3.58
C TYR A 22 8.64 -2.19 -3.04
N LYS A 23 9.63 -2.97 -2.61
CA LYS A 23 10.89 -2.44 -2.08
C LYS A 23 12.04 -2.87 -2.98
N PHE A 24 12.40 -1.98 -3.91
CA PHE A 24 13.63 -2.11 -4.67
C PHE A 24 14.83 -1.82 -3.78
N THR A 25 15.89 -2.62 -3.93
CA THR A 25 17.12 -2.48 -3.14
C THR A 25 17.78 -1.12 -3.36
N LYS A 26 17.69 -0.57 -4.58
CA LYS A 26 18.24 0.75 -4.93
C LYS A 26 17.46 1.94 -4.35
N ASN A 27 16.16 1.78 -4.09
CA ASN A 27 15.30 2.89 -3.67
C ASN A 27 15.33 3.03 -2.16
N LEU A 28 15.42 4.25 -1.63
CA LEU A 28 15.41 4.47 -0.17
C LEU A 28 14.06 4.09 0.45
N LYS A 29 12.96 4.48 -0.20
CA LYS A 29 11.59 4.22 0.26
C LYS A 29 10.95 3.13 -0.60
N PRO A 30 10.12 2.26 -0.01
CA PRO A 30 9.26 1.38 -0.79
C PRO A 30 8.13 2.19 -1.45
N GLU A 31 7.60 1.64 -2.54
CA GLU A 31 6.34 2.10 -3.12
C GLU A 31 5.17 1.33 -2.52
N TYR A 32 4.07 2.05 -2.33
CA TYR A 32 2.83 1.49 -1.81
C TYR A 32 1.67 1.80 -2.73
N SER A 33 0.81 0.81 -2.93
CA SER A 33 -0.47 0.96 -3.61
C SER A 33 -1.56 0.18 -2.90
N LEU A 34 -2.80 0.57 -3.13
CA LEU A 34 -3.98 0.06 -2.46
C LEU A 34 -5.03 -0.29 -3.51
N ASP A 35 -5.76 -1.38 -3.30
CA ASP A 35 -6.95 -1.73 -4.08
C ASP A 35 -8.05 -2.27 -3.15
N ASP A 36 -9.31 -1.99 -3.50
CA ASP A 36 -10.48 -2.72 -3.02
C ASP A 36 -10.97 -3.67 -4.12
N ASP A 37 -11.63 -4.77 -3.75
CA ASP A 37 -12.01 -5.86 -4.66
C ASP A 37 -13.34 -5.69 -5.36
N LEU A 38 -13.99 -4.52 -5.24
CA LEU A 38 -15.33 -4.27 -5.79
C LEU A 38 -15.47 -4.58 -7.28
N LEU A 39 -14.37 -4.49 -8.04
CA LEU A 39 -14.34 -4.73 -9.49
C LEU A 39 -13.69 -6.06 -9.89
N PHE A 40 -13.18 -6.85 -8.94
CA PHE A 40 -12.50 -8.13 -9.24
C PHE A 40 -12.83 -9.26 -8.24
N GLN A 41 -13.88 -9.11 -7.44
CA GLN A 41 -14.37 -10.10 -6.50
C GLN A 41 -14.40 -11.51 -7.07
N GLY A 42 -13.70 -12.45 -6.43
CA GLY A 42 -13.68 -13.86 -6.83
C GLY A 42 -12.87 -14.17 -8.09
N ASN A 43 -12.15 -13.19 -8.63
CA ASN A 43 -11.34 -13.32 -9.84
C ASN A 43 -9.85 -13.19 -9.54
N THR A 44 -9.02 -13.63 -10.49
CA THR A 44 -7.60 -13.31 -10.46
C THR A 44 -7.40 -11.83 -10.77
N PHE A 45 -6.61 -11.16 -9.94
CA PHE A 45 -6.21 -9.77 -10.13
C PHE A 45 -4.69 -9.63 -10.13
N PHE A 46 -4.18 -8.41 -10.31
CA PHE A 46 -2.75 -8.14 -10.20
C PHE A 46 -2.47 -6.77 -9.59
N SER A 47 -1.45 -6.70 -8.75
CA SER A 47 -0.83 -5.42 -8.42
C SER A 47 0.22 -5.05 -9.47
N LEU A 48 0.50 -3.75 -9.59
CA LEU A 48 1.40 -3.20 -10.60
C LEU A 48 2.35 -2.19 -9.96
N VAL A 49 3.63 -2.28 -10.32
CA VAL A 49 4.62 -1.23 -10.10
C VAL A 49 5.35 -0.89 -11.40
N LEU A 50 5.67 0.40 -11.58
CA LEU A 50 6.46 0.92 -12.69
C LEU A 50 7.74 1.52 -12.11
N GLU A 51 8.88 0.94 -12.47
CA GLU A 51 10.17 1.39 -11.94
C GLU A 51 11.02 2.00 -13.07
N GLU A 52 11.50 3.22 -12.87
CA GLU A 52 12.47 3.87 -13.77
C GLU A 52 13.86 3.29 -13.53
N ASP A 53 14.71 3.24 -14.56
CA ASP A 53 16.14 2.89 -14.44
C ASP A 53 16.43 1.61 -13.64
N ALA A 54 15.54 0.62 -13.69
CA ALA A 54 15.77 -0.70 -13.10
C ALA A 54 16.84 -1.45 -13.90
N LYS A 55 17.77 -2.10 -13.21
CA LYS A 55 18.90 -2.83 -13.83
C LYS A 55 18.84 -4.32 -13.54
N ALA A 56 19.37 -5.12 -14.47
CA ALA A 56 19.61 -6.53 -14.25
C ALA A 56 20.50 -6.74 -13.01
N GLY A 57 20.16 -7.75 -12.19
CA GLY A 57 20.79 -8.06 -10.91
C GLY A 57 20.20 -7.31 -9.71
N GLU A 58 19.37 -6.28 -9.91
CA GLU A 58 18.68 -5.60 -8.80
C GLU A 58 17.57 -6.49 -8.21
N GLN A 59 17.43 -6.44 -6.88
CA GLN A 59 16.39 -7.20 -6.17
C GLN A 59 15.24 -6.28 -5.77
N VAL A 60 14.02 -6.82 -5.87
CA VAL A 60 12.80 -6.24 -5.37
C VAL A 60 12.11 -7.23 -4.42
N GLU A 61 11.80 -6.76 -3.21
CA GLU A 61 10.90 -7.44 -2.29
C GLU A 61 9.47 -6.98 -2.59
N ILE A 62 8.61 -7.94 -2.92
CA ILE A 62 7.20 -7.72 -3.23
C ILE A 62 6.40 -8.26 -2.06
N SER A 63 5.58 -7.45 -1.42
CA SER A 63 4.70 -7.88 -0.33
C SER A 63 3.25 -7.53 -0.62
N HIS A 64 2.36 -8.51 -0.51
CA HIS A 64 0.91 -8.35 -0.61
C HIS A 64 0.30 -8.57 0.78
N TYR A 65 -0.48 -7.59 1.25
CA TYR A 65 -1.16 -7.65 2.54
C TYR A 65 -2.67 -7.68 2.33
N GLY A 66 -3.35 -8.60 3.02
CA GLY A 66 -4.78 -8.47 3.30
C GLY A 66 -4.97 -7.52 4.48
N ILE A 67 -5.72 -6.43 4.30
CA ILE A 67 -5.87 -5.39 5.32
C ILE A 67 -7.34 -5.11 5.65
N SER A 68 -7.59 -4.54 6.82
CA SER A 68 -8.94 -4.10 7.19
C SER A 68 -9.33 -2.83 6.42
N LYS A 69 -10.64 -2.65 6.19
CA LYS A 69 -11.21 -1.40 5.66
C LYS A 69 -10.73 -0.15 6.41
N THR A 70 -10.62 -0.25 7.73
CA THR A 70 -10.17 0.88 8.57
C THR A 70 -8.72 1.26 8.31
N TYR A 71 -7.84 0.28 8.09
CA TYR A 71 -6.45 0.54 7.73
C TYR A 71 -6.31 0.99 6.28
N PHE A 72 -7.11 0.44 5.36
CA PHE A 72 -7.20 0.91 3.97
C PHE A 72 -7.53 2.40 3.91
N ASN A 73 -8.55 2.83 4.66
CA ASN A 73 -8.92 4.24 4.75
C ASN A 73 -7.81 5.13 5.34
N TYR A 74 -7.07 4.62 6.33
CA TYR A 74 -5.93 5.32 6.91
C TYR A 74 -4.79 5.47 5.88
N MET A 75 -4.40 4.37 5.23
CA MET A 75 -3.34 4.37 4.22
C MET A 75 -3.72 5.20 2.99
N SER A 76 -4.97 5.15 2.54
CA SER A 76 -5.47 5.98 1.43
C SER A 76 -5.27 7.47 1.72
N LYS A 77 -5.63 7.92 2.93
CA LYS A 77 -5.37 9.29 3.38
C LYS A 77 -3.87 9.59 3.47
N LEU A 78 -3.08 8.67 4.02
CA LEU A 78 -1.63 8.83 4.15
C LEU A 78 -0.94 8.97 2.80
N LEU A 79 -1.29 8.13 1.82
CA LEU A 79 -0.75 8.18 0.46
C LEU A 79 -1.22 9.41 -0.32
N SER A 80 -2.43 9.90 -0.04
CA SER A 80 -2.93 11.14 -0.61
C SER A 80 -2.11 12.33 -0.13
N VAL A 81 -1.79 12.42 1.17
CA VAL A 81 -0.99 13.54 1.70
C VAL A 81 0.50 13.43 1.38
N SER A 82 1.03 12.23 1.12
CA SER A 82 2.43 12.05 0.69
C SER A 82 2.67 12.32 -0.79
N GLY A 83 1.64 12.71 -1.55
CA GLY A 83 1.76 13.03 -2.98
C GLY A 83 1.87 11.83 -3.92
N THR A 84 1.70 10.61 -3.39
CA THR A 84 1.68 9.35 -4.17
C THR A 84 0.37 9.17 -4.93
N SER A 85 -0.74 9.72 -4.43
CA SER A 85 -1.94 9.92 -5.22
C SER A 85 -1.80 11.28 -5.91
N SER A 86 -1.50 11.28 -7.21
CA SER A 86 -1.24 12.47 -8.02
C SER A 86 -2.10 13.67 -7.58
N GLY A 87 -1.43 14.64 -6.96
CA GLY A 87 -2.02 15.81 -6.33
C GLY A 87 -2.62 16.76 -7.36
N GLY A 88 -3.78 16.40 -7.92
CA GLY A 88 -4.53 17.27 -8.81
C GLY A 88 -4.84 18.61 -8.13
N PRO A 89 -5.08 19.69 -8.90
CA PRO A 89 -5.24 21.06 -8.40
C PRO A 89 -6.44 21.28 -7.47
N PHE A 90 -7.24 20.24 -7.22
CA PHE A 90 -8.43 20.22 -6.38
C PHE A 90 -8.29 19.32 -5.15
N GLN A 91 -7.08 18.85 -4.82
CA GLN A 91 -6.86 18.10 -3.58
C GLN A 91 -7.22 18.97 -2.37
N SER A 92 -7.92 18.35 -1.42
CA SER A 92 -8.17 19.00 -0.14
C SER A 92 -6.83 19.28 0.56
N PRO A 93 -6.72 20.35 1.35
CA PRO A 93 -5.52 20.63 2.13
C PRO A 93 -5.09 19.39 2.94
N PRO A 94 -3.77 19.16 3.12
CA PRO A 94 -3.30 18.05 3.93
C PRO A 94 -3.94 18.10 5.32
N ALA A 95 -4.73 17.09 5.66
CA ALA A 95 -5.33 16.94 6.98
C ALA A 95 -4.44 16.06 7.85
N ASN A 96 -4.47 16.29 9.16
CA ASN A 96 -3.79 15.41 10.11
C ASN A 96 -4.36 13.99 10.01
N VAL A 97 -3.52 13.04 9.58
CA VAL A 97 -3.90 11.63 9.47
C VAL A 97 -3.79 10.97 10.84
N LYS A 98 -4.91 10.92 11.56
CA LYS A 98 -5.01 10.24 12.86
C LYS A 98 -5.06 8.73 12.67
N GLY A 99 -4.24 8.01 13.42
CA GLY A 99 -4.29 6.55 13.48
C GLY A 99 -5.22 6.02 14.58
N ASN A 100 -4.99 4.78 15.00
CA ASN A 100 -5.81 4.08 16.00
C ASN A 100 -5.20 4.02 17.41
N ILE A 101 -4.08 4.70 17.64
CA ILE A 101 -3.41 4.74 18.95
C ILE A 101 -3.86 6.00 19.68
N LYS A 102 -4.25 5.86 20.95
CA LYS A 102 -4.71 6.98 21.80
C LYS A 102 -3.76 7.20 22.98
N ASN A 103 -3.45 8.45 23.25
CA ASN A 103 -2.82 8.86 24.50
C ASN A 103 -3.89 8.93 25.59
N GLN A 104 -3.71 8.18 26.68
CA GLN A 104 -4.70 8.11 27.77
C GLN A 104 -4.58 9.27 28.76
N SER A 105 -3.43 9.95 28.82
CA SER A 105 -3.18 11.04 29.76
C SER A 105 -3.44 12.43 29.17
N ASN A 106 -3.32 12.58 27.85
CA ASN A 106 -3.62 13.83 27.14
C ASN A 106 -4.16 13.51 25.73
N PHE A 107 -5.48 13.66 25.54
CA PHE A 107 -6.15 13.35 24.28
C PHE A 107 -5.80 14.30 23.12
N ASP A 108 -5.37 15.52 23.42
CA ASP A 108 -4.94 16.49 22.39
C ASP A 108 -3.54 16.14 21.85
N ASN A 109 -2.72 15.47 22.66
CA ASN A 109 -1.42 14.94 22.26
C ASN A 109 -1.53 13.50 21.74
N TYR A 110 -2.12 13.34 20.56
CA TYR A 110 -2.28 12.03 19.93
C TYR A 110 -0.98 11.58 19.23
N PRO A 111 -0.58 10.31 19.37
CA PRO A 111 0.59 9.78 18.68
C PRO A 111 0.34 9.65 17.18
N LEU A 112 1.42 9.76 16.40
CA LEU A 112 1.41 9.47 14.97
C LEU A 112 1.59 7.97 14.71
N GLY A 113 1.03 7.51 13.60
CA GLY A 113 1.12 6.11 13.16
C GLY A 113 -0.14 5.30 13.44
N TYR A 114 -0.14 4.06 12.98
CA TYR A 114 -1.28 3.15 13.06
C TYR A 114 -0.78 1.75 13.41
N PHE A 115 -1.37 1.15 14.42
CA PHE A 115 -1.10 -0.23 14.79
C PHE A 115 -2.00 -1.18 13.99
N ARG A 116 -1.43 -2.17 13.30
CA ARG A 116 -2.20 -3.18 12.57
C ARG A 116 -1.62 -4.58 12.76
N LEU A 117 -2.48 -5.58 12.55
CA LEU A 117 -2.13 -6.98 12.35
C LEU A 117 -2.78 -7.42 11.03
N SER A 118 -2.03 -8.15 10.21
CA SER A 118 -2.48 -8.61 8.89
C SER A 118 -1.68 -9.83 8.47
N GLU A 119 -2.30 -10.69 7.67
CA GLU A 119 -1.57 -11.67 6.86
C GLU A 119 -0.77 -10.98 5.76
N VAL A 120 0.38 -11.55 5.41
CA VAL A 120 1.24 -11.08 4.33
C VAL A 120 1.83 -12.24 3.57
N ASP A 121 1.84 -12.13 2.25
CA ASP A 121 2.69 -12.94 1.38
C ASP A 121 3.85 -12.09 0.86
N VAL A 122 5.06 -12.66 0.85
CA VAL A 122 6.29 -11.97 0.48
C VAL A 122 7.07 -12.79 -0.52
N LYS A 123 7.47 -12.14 -1.62
CA LYS A 123 8.30 -12.75 -2.65
C LYS A 123 9.45 -11.83 -3.04
N ASN A 124 10.66 -12.38 -3.04
CA ASN A 124 11.84 -11.70 -3.54
C ASN A 124 12.05 -12.06 -5.01
N TYR A 125 12.32 -11.05 -5.83
CA TYR A 125 12.58 -11.21 -7.26
C TYR A 125 13.87 -10.48 -7.65
N THR A 126 14.70 -11.13 -8.45
CA THR A 126 15.90 -10.51 -9.05
C THR A 126 15.61 -10.20 -10.51
N ILE A 127 15.81 -8.95 -10.90
CA ILE A 127 15.64 -8.49 -12.27
C ILE A 127 16.71 -9.16 -13.14
N GLN A 128 16.30 -9.71 -14.28
CA GLN A 128 17.19 -10.38 -15.24
C GLN A 128 17.58 -9.45 -16.38
#